data_AF-A0A1Y1VNF9-F1
#
_entry.id   AF-A0A1Y1VNF9-F1
#
_cell.length_a   1.000
_cell.length_b   1.000
_cell.length_c   1.000
_cell.angle_alpha   90.00
_cell.angle_beta   90.00
_cell.angle_gamma   90.00
#
_symmetry.space_group_name_H-M   'P 1'
#
loop_
_entity.id
_entity.type
_entity.pdbx_description
1 polymer ?
#
loop_
_entity_poly.entity_id
_entity_poly.type
_entity_poly.pdbx_seq_one_letter_code
_entity_poly.pdbx_strand_id
1 'polypeptide(L)'
;MNYLNYKIIYIFISLNLIKFCISETFLSYFKNIENVDIEEESAQCISVYNLFKDCILRRNQNSIIDFNDICETFNNGTCQTIQKSMDKTLSKCSKPIQNKLIDIINEDYSILSFYCYVDSDNEYCPISKLFQKYATLNEEITVEHFNNTNFLNDLCKTKSCYNYIQNSYKAMQLLNDIGIIKNIDILETESDISLYLKSEDCQNYLIYNIGYQQFQASFIEYIPENDYLNIINTVEKSTKILACKTTIKGLINCLIDYRDSDSLPDYNKYCDTFNSQNCREILNDAQSKIKECEKDNQTILSNAITSANDISNLFCYRSKNGEFCPISKIFQKSKTVKKDISSSEFYNLNLLQSYCLDNSCSQYIDESYIGIYDLYNIGLIHEDSVMSSLKYIRDYINSPDCNRIRSNYGKNESQEKSYSVKQYIFSLYLIFITIIVSYNFLH
;
A
#
# COMPACT_ATOMS: atom_id res chain seq x y z
N MET A 1 -6.90 12.03 -60.81
CA MET A 1 -6.75 11.65 -59.39
C MET A 1 -6.36 10.18 -59.32
N ASN A 2 -5.19 9.88 -58.77
CA ASN A 2 -4.57 8.55 -58.83
C ASN A 2 -5.35 7.51 -58.00
N TYR A 3 -5.45 6.29 -58.53
CA TYR A 3 -6.02 5.10 -57.88
C TYR A 3 -5.43 4.83 -56.48
N LEU A 4 -4.18 5.24 -56.25
CA LEU A 4 -3.51 5.19 -54.95
C LEU A 4 -4.18 6.09 -53.90
N ASN A 5 -4.64 7.28 -54.27
CA ASN A 5 -5.31 8.20 -53.34
C ASN A 5 -6.69 7.65 -52.93
N TYR A 6 -7.41 6.97 -53.83
CA TYR A 6 -8.67 6.32 -53.49
C TYR A 6 -8.48 5.17 -52.51
N LYS A 7 -7.42 4.35 -52.66
CA LYS A 7 -7.10 3.29 -51.69
C LYS A 7 -6.72 3.86 -50.32
N ILE A 8 -5.93 4.92 -50.27
CA ILE A 8 -5.55 5.57 -49.01
C ILE A 8 -6.77 6.18 -48.31
N ILE A 9 -7.64 6.88 -49.04
CA ILE A 9 -8.88 7.44 -48.49
C ILE A 9 -9.82 6.33 -48.01
N TYR A 10 -9.96 5.24 -48.76
CA TYR A 10 -10.80 4.10 -48.36
C TYR A 10 -10.26 3.38 -47.12
N ILE A 11 -8.95 3.18 -47.03
CA ILE A 11 -8.30 2.64 -45.81
C ILE A 11 -8.53 3.59 -44.63
N PHE A 12 -8.36 4.90 -44.83
CA PHE A 12 -8.58 5.89 -43.79
C PHE A 12 -10.04 5.93 -43.32
N ILE A 13 -11.01 5.90 -44.23
CA ILE A 13 -12.45 5.85 -43.90
C ILE A 13 -12.79 4.53 -43.20
N SER A 14 -12.27 3.39 -43.68
CA SER A 14 -12.52 2.08 -43.07
C SER A 14 -11.94 1.99 -41.65
N LEU A 15 -10.71 2.49 -41.44
CA LEU A 15 -10.09 2.54 -40.11
C LEU A 15 -10.85 3.48 -39.16
N ASN A 16 -11.38 4.60 -39.64
CA ASN A 16 -12.20 5.50 -38.82
C ASN A 16 -13.60 4.95 -38.53
N LEU A 17 -14.22 4.24 -39.48
CA LEU A 17 -15.52 3.57 -39.26
C LEU A 17 -15.38 2.42 -38.25
N ILE A 18 -14.30 1.63 -38.35
CA ILE A 18 -14.01 0.54 -37.42
C ILE A 18 -13.82 1.11 -36.00
N LYS A 19 -13.04 2.19 -35.82
CA LYS A 19 -12.87 2.89 -34.53
C LYS A 19 -14.17 3.45 -33.94
N PHE A 20 -15.17 3.75 -34.77
CA PHE A 20 -16.46 4.27 -34.32
C PHE A 20 -17.36 3.15 -33.73
N CYS A 21 -17.29 1.92 -34.23
CA CYS A 21 -18.25 0.86 -33.89
C CYS A 21 -18.05 0.18 -32.52
N ILE A 22 -16.82 -0.06 -32.02
CA ILE A 22 -16.64 -0.68 -30.68
C ILE A 22 -16.78 0.38 -29.57
N SER A 23 -16.36 1.63 -29.85
CA SER A 23 -16.65 2.77 -28.97
C SER A 23 -18.15 2.87 -28.69
N GLU A 24 -19.01 2.73 -29.71
CA GLU A 24 -20.47 2.70 -29.50
C GLU A 24 -20.96 1.49 -28.70
N THR A 25 -20.41 0.29 -28.88
CA THR A 25 -20.89 -0.92 -28.18
C THR A 25 -20.55 -0.86 -26.69
N PHE A 26 -19.32 -0.47 -26.35
CA PHE A 26 -18.87 -0.29 -24.97
C PHE A 26 -19.62 0.85 -24.28
N LEU A 27 -19.80 1.99 -24.97
CA LEU A 27 -20.57 3.12 -24.43
C LEU A 27 -22.07 2.84 -24.33
N SER A 28 -22.64 2.08 -25.27
CA SER A 28 -24.04 1.69 -25.24
C SER A 28 -24.35 0.76 -24.08
N TYR A 29 -23.39 -0.05 -23.67
CA TYR A 29 -23.55 -0.94 -22.53
C TYR A 29 -23.82 -0.15 -21.23
N PHE A 30 -23.00 0.86 -20.93
CA PHE A 30 -23.20 1.72 -19.75
C PHE A 30 -24.44 2.62 -19.82
N LYS A 31 -25.03 2.80 -21.01
CA LYS A 31 -26.30 3.54 -21.17
C LYS A 31 -27.52 2.75 -20.69
N ASN A 32 -27.38 1.48 -20.32
CA ASN A 32 -28.48 0.68 -19.79
C ASN A 32 -29.15 1.30 -18.57
N ILE A 33 -28.40 2.05 -17.75
CA ILE A 33 -28.96 2.82 -16.63
C ILE A 33 -29.99 3.87 -17.09
N GLU A 34 -29.83 4.46 -18.28
CA GLU A 34 -30.76 5.45 -18.84
C GLU A 34 -32.11 4.85 -19.25
N ASN A 35 -32.19 3.51 -19.39
CA ASN A 35 -33.41 2.79 -19.70
C ASN A 35 -34.24 2.42 -18.45
N VAL A 36 -33.82 2.89 -17.27
CA VAL A 36 -34.59 2.75 -16.03
C VAL A 36 -35.57 3.91 -15.96
N ASP A 37 -36.86 3.61 -16.11
CA ASP A 37 -37.92 4.59 -15.91
C ASP A 37 -38.02 4.96 -14.42
N ILE A 38 -37.77 6.23 -14.14
CA ILE A 38 -37.77 6.81 -12.79
C ILE A 38 -38.75 8.00 -12.69
N GLU A 39 -39.59 8.25 -13.70
CA GLU A 39 -40.44 9.44 -13.74
C GLU A 39 -41.44 9.50 -12.58
N GLU A 40 -41.91 8.35 -12.12
CA GLU A 40 -42.87 8.21 -11.02
C GLU A 40 -42.21 8.03 -9.64
N GLU A 41 -40.87 8.03 -9.57
CA GLU A 41 -40.13 7.79 -8.34
C GLU A 41 -40.04 9.03 -7.43
N SER A 42 -39.70 8.79 -6.16
CA SER A 42 -39.50 9.89 -5.22
C SER A 42 -38.35 10.81 -5.66
N ALA A 43 -38.43 12.11 -5.38
CA ALA A 43 -37.34 13.05 -5.66
C ALA A 43 -36.00 12.62 -5.04
N GLN A 44 -36.05 11.85 -3.94
CA GLN A 44 -34.88 11.26 -3.30
C GLN A 44 -34.27 10.13 -4.13
N CYS A 45 -35.11 9.23 -4.68
CA CYS A 45 -34.66 8.20 -5.62
C CYS A 45 -34.07 8.81 -6.89
N ILE A 46 -34.75 9.79 -7.50
CA ILE A 46 -34.29 10.49 -8.71
C ILE A 46 -32.91 11.13 -8.48
N SER A 47 -32.71 11.77 -7.33
CA SER A 47 -31.43 12.35 -6.95
C SER A 47 -30.32 11.28 -6.85
N VAL A 48 -30.62 10.17 -6.18
CA VAL A 48 -29.69 9.03 -6.04
C VAL A 48 -29.36 8.40 -7.40
N TYR A 49 -30.37 8.19 -8.24
CA TYR A 49 -30.21 7.69 -9.59
C TYR A 49 -29.27 8.58 -10.42
N ASN A 50 -29.48 9.90 -10.38
CA ASN A 50 -28.62 10.85 -11.10
C ASN A 50 -27.18 10.84 -10.58
N LEU A 51 -26.97 10.65 -9.27
CA LEU A 51 -25.64 10.48 -8.69
C LEU A 51 -24.93 9.22 -9.22
N PHE A 52 -25.64 8.10 -9.34
CA PHE A 52 -25.08 6.87 -9.94
C PHE A 52 -24.80 7.04 -11.43
N LYS A 53 -25.76 7.61 -12.15
CA LYS A 53 -25.63 7.93 -13.56
C LYS A 53 -24.38 8.78 -13.81
N ASP A 54 -24.14 9.77 -12.94
CA ASP A 54 -22.95 10.61 -12.99
C ASP A 54 -21.64 9.87 -12.67
N CYS A 55 -21.68 8.80 -11.88
CA CYS A 55 -20.51 7.96 -11.64
C CYS A 55 -20.12 7.08 -12.85
N ILE A 56 -21.05 6.85 -13.78
CA ILE A 56 -20.89 5.90 -14.89
C ILE A 56 -20.81 6.62 -16.25
N LEU A 57 -21.57 7.71 -16.45
CA LEU A 57 -21.80 8.32 -17.76
C LEU A 57 -21.26 9.76 -17.93
N ARG A 58 -20.81 10.43 -16.86
CA ARG A 58 -20.66 11.89 -16.84
C ARG A 58 -19.63 12.49 -17.81
N ARG A 59 -18.81 11.68 -18.49
CA ARG A 59 -17.81 12.19 -19.46
C ARG A 59 -17.70 11.42 -20.78
N ASN A 60 -18.76 10.73 -21.23
CA ASN A 60 -18.78 10.02 -22.51
C ASN A 60 -19.28 10.84 -23.71
N GLN A 61 -18.93 12.13 -23.80
CA GLN A 61 -19.33 13.00 -24.93
C GLN A 61 -18.34 12.97 -26.12
N ASN A 62 -17.20 12.29 -25.98
CA ASN A 62 -16.16 12.22 -27.00
C ASN A 62 -16.23 10.89 -27.77
N SER A 63 -15.79 10.89 -29.03
CA SER A 63 -15.77 9.69 -29.90
C SER A 63 -14.74 8.63 -29.48
N ILE A 64 -13.82 8.97 -28.57
CA ILE A 64 -12.75 8.11 -28.06
C ILE A 64 -12.96 7.97 -26.55
N ILE A 65 -12.96 6.73 -26.08
CA ILE A 65 -13.05 6.39 -24.65
C ILE A 65 -11.74 6.81 -23.96
N ASP A 66 -11.84 7.70 -22.97
CA ASP A 66 -10.72 8.03 -22.07
C ASP A 66 -10.86 7.23 -20.78
N PHE A 67 -10.17 6.09 -20.72
CA PHE A 67 -10.21 5.22 -19.55
C PHE A 67 -9.61 5.90 -18.30
N ASN A 68 -8.68 6.84 -18.42
CA ASN A 68 -8.14 7.53 -17.25
C ASN A 68 -9.23 8.37 -16.58
N ASP A 69 -10.02 9.07 -17.39
CA ASP A 69 -11.11 9.91 -16.93
C ASP A 69 -12.27 9.09 -16.32
N ILE A 70 -12.62 7.97 -16.97
CA ILE A 70 -13.59 7.00 -16.46
C ILE A 70 -13.12 6.44 -15.12
N CYS A 71 -11.86 6.03 -15.03
CA CYS A 71 -11.30 5.43 -13.83
C CYS A 71 -11.08 6.45 -12.71
N GLU A 72 -10.74 7.70 -13.01
CA GLU A 72 -10.67 8.78 -12.01
C GLU A 72 -12.07 9.03 -11.40
N THR A 73 -13.10 9.07 -12.25
CA THR A 73 -14.50 9.25 -11.82
C THR A 73 -14.95 8.06 -10.98
N PHE A 74 -14.71 6.84 -11.45
CA PHE A 74 -15.06 5.61 -10.76
C PHE A 74 -14.35 5.45 -9.40
N ASN A 75 -13.05 5.75 -9.35
CA ASN A 75 -12.24 5.66 -8.14
C ASN A 75 -12.44 6.86 -7.19
N ASN A 76 -13.27 7.84 -7.55
CA ASN A 76 -13.65 8.93 -6.66
C ASN A 76 -14.33 8.39 -5.40
N GLY A 77 -13.97 8.95 -4.23
CA GLY A 77 -14.53 8.54 -2.94
C GLY A 77 -16.06 8.60 -2.86
N THR A 78 -16.71 9.47 -3.63
CA THR A 78 -18.18 9.55 -3.73
C THR A 78 -18.75 8.31 -4.41
N CYS A 79 -18.24 7.94 -5.58
CA CYS A 79 -18.72 6.78 -6.35
C CYS A 79 -18.45 5.46 -5.61
N GLN A 80 -17.27 5.32 -4.99
CA GLN A 80 -16.94 4.18 -4.14
C GLN A 80 -17.82 4.08 -2.89
N THR A 81 -18.20 5.22 -2.28
CA THR A 81 -19.09 5.23 -1.10
C THR A 81 -20.52 4.83 -1.47
N ILE A 82 -21.00 5.34 -2.60
CA ILE A 82 -22.32 5.02 -3.12
C ILE A 82 -22.42 3.51 -3.38
N GLN A 83 -21.41 2.90 -4.00
CA GLN A 83 -21.36 1.45 -4.25
C GLN A 83 -21.36 0.64 -2.94
N LYS A 84 -20.47 0.97 -1.99
CA LYS A 84 -20.39 0.26 -0.69
C LYS A 84 -21.67 0.37 0.15
N SER A 85 -22.52 1.35 -0.14
CA SER A 85 -23.77 1.60 0.57
C SER A 85 -24.99 1.55 -0.35
N MET A 86 -24.91 0.79 -1.44
CA MET A 86 -25.93 0.76 -2.49
C MET A 86 -27.32 0.42 -1.95
N ASP A 87 -27.47 -0.60 -1.11
CA ASP A 87 -28.76 -0.97 -0.52
C ASP A 87 -29.40 0.16 0.29
N LYS A 88 -28.57 0.88 1.05
CA LYS A 88 -29.01 2.04 1.84
C LYS A 88 -29.36 3.21 0.93
N THR A 89 -28.57 3.43 -0.11
CA THR A 89 -28.68 4.55 -1.03
C THR A 89 -29.92 4.39 -1.92
N LEU A 90 -30.19 3.18 -2.40
CA LEU A 90 -31.36 2.83 -3.22
C LEU A 90 -32.64 2.55 -2.42
N SER A 91 -32.58 2.52 -1.08
CA SER A 91 -33.77 2.34 -0.21
C SER A 91 -34.85 3.43 -0.38
N LYS A 92 -34.53 4.50 -1.11
CA LYS A 92 -35.44 5.60 -1.46
C LYS A 92 -36.23 5.37 -2.74
N CYS A 93 -35.85 4.38 -3.52
CA CYS A 93 -36.55 3.94 -4.72
C CYS A 93 -37.59 2.89 -4.38
N SER A 94 -38.60 2.73 -5.23
CA SER A 94 -39.49 1.57 -5.16
C SER A 94 -38.70 0.28 -5.34
N LYS A 95 -39.21 -0.82 -4.79
CA LYS A 95 -38.52 -2.12 -4.83
C LYS A 95 -38.24 -2.64 -6.26
N PRO A 96 -39.15 -2.49 -7.24
CA PRO A 96 -38.86 -2.85 -8.63
C PRO A 96 -37.68 -2.06 -9.22
N ILE A 97 -37.66 -0.74 -9.00
CA ILE A 97 -36.59 0.13 -9.50
C ILE A 97 -35.27 -0.14 -8.77
N GLN A 98 -35.33 -0.32 -7.45
CA GLN A 98 -34.18 -0.71 -6.63
C GLN A 98 -33.52 -1.98 -7.17
N ASN A 99 -34.28 -3.04 -7.41
CA ASN A 99 -33.73 -4.30 -7.93
C ASN A 99 -33.08 -4.09 -9.31
N LYS A 100 -33.77 -3.40 -10.22
CA LYS A 100 -33.24 -3.12 -11.57
C LYS A 100 -31.94 -2.31 -11.52
N LEU A 101 -31.87 -1.31 -10.63
CA LEU A 101 -30.67 -0.51 -10.44
C LEU A 101 -29.53 -1.33 -9.81
N ILE A 102 -29.82 -2.16 -8.81
CA ILE A 102 -28.80 -3.04 -8.19
C ILE A 102 -28.16 -3.95 -9.24
N ASP A 103 -28.98 -4.55 -10.11
CA ASP A 103 -28.49 -5.45 -11.15
C ASP A 103 -27.56 -4.72 -12.12
N ILE A 104 -28.01 -3.58 -12.66
CA ILE A 104 -27.21 -2.75 -13.58
C ILE A 104 -25.92 -2.27 -12.92
N ILE A 105 -25.99 -1.75 -11.69
CA ILE A 105 -24.83 -1.20 -10.98
C ILE A 105 -23.81 -2.28 -10.65
N ASN A 106 -24.24 -3.49 -10.24
CA ASN A 106 -23.33 -4.59 -9.96
C ASN A 106 -22.59 -5.05 -11.22
N GLU A 107 -23.30 -5.14 -12.34
CA GLU A 107 -22.72 -5.51 -13.64
C GLU A 107 -21.70 -4.46 -14.11
N ASP A 108 -22.12 -3.20 -14.15
CA ASP A 108 -21.29 -2.05 -14.52
C ASP A 108 -20.06 -1.95 -13.60
N TYR A 109 -20.23 -2.18 -12.30
CA TYR A 109 -19.13 -2.15 -11.34
C TYR A 109 -18.14 -3.30 -11.57
N SER A 110 -18.60 -4.50 -11.89
CA SER A 110 -17.71 -5.63 -12.21
C SER A 110 -16.85 -5.31 -13.43
N ILE A 111 -17.41 -4.63 -14.42
CA ILE A 111 -16.68 -4.22 -15.63
C ILE A 111 -15.77 -3.03 -15.36
N LEU A 112 -16.24 -1.99 -14.68
CA LEU A 112 -15.43 -0.82 -14.37
C LEU A 112 -14.28 -1.16 -13.42
N SER A 113 -14.53 -2.00 -12.41
CA SER A 113 -13.43 -2.52 -11.58
C SER A 113 -12.43 -3.32 -12.41
N PHE A 114 -12.89 -4.03 -13.45
CA PHE A 114 -12.00 -4.69 -14.40
C PHE A 114 -11.05 -3.73 -15.14
N TYR A 115 -11.59 -2.66 -15.70
CA TYR A 115 -10.78 -1.68 -16.42
C TYR A 115 -9.98 -0.76 -15.48
N CYS A 116 -10.46 -0.48 -14.28
CA CYS A 116 -9.93 0.58 -13.42
C CYS A 116 -9.12 0.10 -12.22
N TYR A 117 -8.77 -1.19 -12.18
CA TYR A 117 -7.93 -1.73 -11.12
C TYR A 117 -6.51 -1.18 -11.22
N VAL A 118 -6.12 -0.46 -10.17
CA VAL A 118 -4.75 0.01 -9.93
C VAL A 118 -4.12 -0.78 -8.79
N ASP A 119 -2.83 -1.01 -8.90
CA ASP A 119 -2.03 -1.69 -7.89
C ASP A 119 -1.64 -0.75 -6.72
N SER A 120 -0.81 -1.26 -5.80
CA SER A 120 -0.31 -0.48 -4.67
C SER A 120 0.62 0.67 -5.06
N ASP A 121 1.18 0.65 -6.26
CA ASP A 121 2.04 1.71 -6.80
C ASP A 121 1.22 2.71 -7.64
N ASN A 122 -0.12 2.60 -7.62
CA ASN A 122 -1.07 3.41 -8.37
C ASN A 122 -0.92 3.27 -9.90
N GLU A 123 -0.44 2.11 -10.35
CA GLU A 123 -0.33 1.74 -11.76
C GLU A 123 -1.44 0.75 -12.14
N TYR A 124 -1.96 0.82 -13.37
CA TYR A 124 -2.97 -0.13 -13.81
C TYR A 124 -2.38 -1.54 -13.91
N CYS A 125 -3.18 -2.51 -13.49
CA CYS A 125 -2.80 -3.90 -13.69
C CYS A 125 -2.54 -4.20 -15.18
N PRO A 126 -1.51 -4.99 -15.53
CA PRO A 126 -1.18 -5.27 -16.93
C PRO A 126 -2.34 -5.82 -17.74
N ILE A 127 -3.22 -6.64 -17.13
CA ILE A 127 -4.44 -7.14 -17.77
C ILE A 127 -5.44 -6.03 -18.06
N SER A 128 -5.67 -5.11 -17.11
CA SER A 128 -6.53 -3.94 -17.30
C SER A 128 -5.95 -3.02 -18.38
N LYS A 129 -4.64 -2.75 -18.34
CA LYS A 129 -3.93 -1.91 -19.32
C LYS A 129 -4.00 -2.48 -20.73
N LEU A 130 -3.89 -3.81 -20.87
CA LEU A 130 -4.09 -4.50 -22.15
C LEU A 130 -5.50 -4.21 -22.67
N PHE A 131 -6.53 -4.43 -21.86
CA PHE A 131 -7.91 -4.23 -22.31
C PHE A 131 -8.25 -2.77 -22.61
N GLN A 132 -7.78 -1.82 -21.80
CA GLN A 132 -7.92 -0.39 -22.08
C GLN A 132 -7.30 -0.03 -23.44
N LYS A 133 -6.07 -0.48 -23.70
CA LYS A 133 -5.35 -0.20 -24.94
C LYS A 133 -6.12 -0.73 -26.16
N TYR A 134 -6.53 -1.99 -26.14
CA TYR A 134 -7.16 -2.63 -27.30
C TYR A 134 -8.60 -2.15 -27.51
N ALA A 135 -9.34 -1.87 -26.44
CA ALA A 135 -10.63 -1.20 -26.53
C ALA A 135 -10.50 0.20 -27.15
N THR A 136 -9.48 0.97 -26.77
CA THR A 136 -9.22 2.32 -27.31
C THR A 136 -8.78 2.27 -28.78
N LEU A 137 -7.95 1.30 -29.15
CA LEU A 137 -7.45 1.13 -30.52
C LEU A 137 -8.45 0.43 -31.46
N ASN A 138 -9.52 -0.14 -30.90
CA ASN A 138 -10.48 -0.95 -31.62
C ASN A 138 -9.82 -2.19 -32.27
N GLU A 139 -8.87 -2.78 -31.55
CA GLU A 139 -8.14 -3.96 -31.98
C GLU A 139 -8.66 -5.18 -31.23
N GLU A 140 -8.70 -6.32 -31.92
CA GLU A 140 -9.08 -7.58 -31.29
C GLU A 140 -7.95 -8.03 -30.36
N ILE A 141 -8.31 -8.35 -29.11
CA ILE A 141 -7.41 -9.04 -28.21
C ILE A 141 -7.38 -10.51 -28.63
N THR A 142 -6.22 -11.12 -28.59
CA THR A 142 -5.99 -12.51 -29.00
C THR A 142 -5.16 -13.23 -27.95
N VAL A 143 -5.17 -14.57 -27.98
CA VAL A 143 -4.36 -15.43 -27.12
C VAL A 143 -2.86 -15.08 -27.17
N GLU A 144 -2.35 -14.63 -28.31
CA GLU A 144 -0.93 -14.23 -28.45
C GLU A 144 -0.53 -13.07 -27.51
N HIS A 145 -1.47 -12.18 -27.18
CA HIS A 145 -1.20 -11.09 -26.24
C HIS A 145 -0.96 -11.59 -24.83
N PHE A 146 -1.63 -12.68 -24.44
CA PHE A 146 -1.47 -13.31 -23.13
C PHE A 146 -0.25 -14.23 -23.06
N ASN A 147 0.15 -14.80 -24.19
CA ASN A 147 1.40 -15.56 -24.31
C ASN A 147 2.63 -14.67 -24.51
N ASN A 148 2.43 -13.36 -24.66
CA ASN A 148 3.51 -12.42 -24.87
C ASN A 148 4.39 -12.33 -23.61
N THR A 149 5.68 -12.60 -23.77
CA THR A 149 6.64 -12.59 -22.65
C THR A 149 6.69 -11.26 -21.92
N ASN A 150 6.55 -10.11 -22.60
CA ASN A 150 6.54 -8.80 -21.93
C ASN A 150 5.28 -8.62 -21.08
N PHE A 151 4.11 -9.03 -21.58
CA PHE A 151 2.87 -8.98 -20.82
C PHE A 151 2.96 -9.87 -19.57
N LEU A 152 3.41 -11.11 -19.73
CA LEU A 152 3.58 -12.07 -18.64
C LEU A 152 4.57 -11.56 -17.59
N ASN A 153 5.67 -10.96 -18.04
CA ASN A 153 6.68 -10.34 -17.20
C ASN A 153 6.15 -9.13 -16.42
N ASP A 154 5.43 -8.22 -17.09
CA ASP A 154 4.80 -7.08 -16.42
C ASP A 154 3.79 -7.57 -15.39
N LEU A 155 3.01 -8.59 -15.71
CA LEU A 155 2.05 -9.20 -14.79
C LEU A 155 2.73 -9.84 -13.58
N CYS A 156 3.85 -10.52 -13.81
CA CYS A 156 4.66 -11.13 -12.76
C CYS A 156 5.24 -10.07 -11.78
N LYS A 157 5.66 -8.90 -12.28
CA LYS A 157 6.13 -7.78 -11.45
C LYS A 157 5.06 -7.28 -10.49
N THR A 158 3.81 -7.21 -10.94
CA THR A 158 2.71 -6.63 -10.17
C THR A 158 2.04 -7.68 -9.28
N LYS A 159 2.70 -8.12 -8.19
CA LYS A 159 2.17 -9.15 -7.27
C LYS A 159 0.76 -8.85 -6.73
N SER A 160 0.42 -7.58 -6.50
CA SER A 160 -0.92 -7.14 -6.12
C SER A 160 -2.02 -7.58 -7.10
N CYS A 161 -1.69 -7.71 -8.38
CA CYS A 161 -2.62 -8.19 -9.41
C CYS A 161 -2.98 -9.68 -9.30
N TYR A 162 -2.22 -10.49 -8.55
CA TYR A 162 -2.38 -11.95 -8.60
C TYR A 162 -3.77 -12.37 -8.12
N ASN A 163 -4.22 -11.77 -7.02
CA ASN A 163 -5.55 -12.01 -6.45
C ASN A 163 -6.68 -11.44 -7.32
N TYR A 164 -6.32 -10.60 -8.28
CA TYR A 164 -7.23 -9.91 -9.17
C TYR A 164 -7.40 -10.61 -10.53
N ILE A 165 -6.50 -11.54 -10.89
CA ILE A 165 -6.58 -12.32 -12.13
C ILE A 165 -7.91 -13.09 -12.24
N GLN A 166 -8.30 -13.83 -11.20
CA GLN A 166 -9.55 -14.60 -11.23
C GLN A 166 -10.79 -13.71 -11.43
N ASN A 167 -10.80 -12.52 -10.81
CA ASN A 167 -11.89 -11.57 -11.00
C ASN A 167 -11.88 -10.95 -12.39
N SER A 168 -10.68 -10.76 -12.97
CA SER A 168 -10.52 -10.30 -14.34
C SER A 168 -11.15 -11.27 -15.34
N TYR A 169 -10.92 -12.59 -15.19
CA TYR A 169 -11.54 -13.59 -16.07
C TYR A 169 -13.07 -13.66 -15.93
N LYS A 170 -13.61 -13.46 -14.73
CA LYS A 170 -15.06 -13.32 -14.54
C LYS A 170 -15.63 -12.12 -15.29
N ALA A 171 -14.95 -10.97 -15.22
CA ALA A 171 -15.35 -9.79 -15.97
C ALA A 171 -15.20 -10.00 -17.49
N MET A 172 -14.16 -10.72 -17.94
CA MET A 172 -14.01 -11.08 -19.34
C MET A 172 -15.13 -12.01 -19.82
N GLN A 173 -15.58 -12.96 -19.00
CA GLN A 173 -16.74 -13.79 -19.33
C GLN A 173 -17.98 -12.93 -19.54
N LEU A 174 -18.26 -11.99 -18.62
CA LEU A 174 -19.38 -11.05 -18.77
C LEU A 174 -19.25 -10.23 -20.07
N LEU A 175 -18.06 -9.68 -20.34
CA LEU A 175 -17.78 -8.92 -21.55
C LEU A 175 -17.93 -9.76 -22.84
N ASN A 176 -17.65 -11.06 -22.78
CA ASN A 176 -17.89 -12.00 -23.88
C ASN A 176 -19.38 -12.26 -24.07
N ASP A 177 -20.14 -12.47 -22.98
CA ASP A 177 -21.58 -12.74 -23.03
C ASP A 177 -22.37 -11.58 -23.66
N ILE A 178 -21.88 -10.34 -23.49
CA ILE A 178 -22.46 -9.13 -24.11
C ILE A 178 -21.82 -8.76 -25.46
N GLY A 179 -20.90 -9.59 -25.98
CA GLY A 179 -20.32 -9.45 -27.32
C GLY A 179 -19.23 -8.37 -27.47
N ILE A 180 -18.68 -7.86 -26.37
CA ILE A 180 -17.55 -6.93 -26.38
C ILE A 180 -16.23 -7.68 -26.60
N ILE A 181 -16.02 -8.79 -25.89
CA ILE A 181 -14.95 -9.74 -26.20
C ILE A 181 -15.50 -10.74 -27.21
N LYS A 182 -14.81 -10.88 -28.35
CA LYS A 182 -15.23 -11.78 -29.43
C LYS A 182 -14.44 -13.07 -29.49
N ASN A 183 -13.21 -13.04 -29.00
CA ASN A 183 -12.31 -14.18 -29.00
C ASN A 183 -12.45 -14.93 -27.67
N ILE A 184 -13.23 -16.02 -27.68
CA ILE A 184 -13.51 -16.82 -26.48
C ILE A 184 -12.28 -17.59 -25.99
N ASP A 185 -11.33 -17.89 -26.87
CA ASP A 185 -10.11 -18.63 -26.55
C ASP A 185 -9.22 -17.85 -25.57
N ILE A 186 -9.41 -16.53 -25.45
CA ILE A 186 -8.79 -15.74 -24.38
C ILE A 186 -9.13 -16.30 -23.01
N LEU A 187 -10.36 -16.74 -22.78
CA LEU A 187 -10.80 -17.25 -21.47
C LEU A 187 -10.07 -18.53 -21.08
N GLU A 188 -9.58 -19.30 -22.07
CA GLU A 188 -8.81 -20.52 -21.84
C GLU A 188 -7.39 -20.23 -21.30
N THR A 189 -6.92 -18.98 -21.41
CA THR A 189 -5.59 -18.59 -20.93
C THR A 189 -5.50 -18.44 -19.40
N GLU A 190 -6.60 -18.55 -18.66
CA GLU A 190 -6.62 -18.38 -17.19
C GLU A 190 -5.67 -19.35 -16.48
N SER A 191 -5.69 -20.62 -16.90
CA SER A 191 -4.79 -21.63 -16.33
C SER A 191 -3.35 -21.33 -16.64
N ASP A 192 -3.05 -20.91 -17.86
CA ASP A 192 -1.70 -20.68 -18.35
C ASP A 192 -1.05 -19.49 -17.65
N ILE A 193 -1.80 -18.39 -17.48
CA ILE A 193 -1.35 -17.25 -16.67
C ILE A 193 -1.13 -17.69 -15.23
N SER A 194 -2.09 -18.41 -14.64
CA SER A 194 -2.00 -18.86 -13.26
C SER A 194 -0.81 -19.79 -13.02
N LEU A 195 -0.48 -20.64 -13.99
CA LEU A 195 0.71 -21.49 -13.99
C LEU A 195 1.98 -20.67 -14.16
N TYR A 196 2.00 -19.71 -15.09
CA TYR A 196 3.14 -18.82 -15.32
C TYR A 196 3.49 -18.03 -14.05
N LEU A 197 2.50 -17.44 -13.37
CA LEU A 197 2.74 -16.66 -12.14
C LEU A 197 3.34 -17.50 -11.00
N LYS A 198 3.18 -18.84 -11.05
CA LYS A 198 3.77 -19.80 -10.11
C LYS A 198 5.03 -20.49 -10.67
N SER A 199 5.39 -20.23 -11.91
CA SER A 199 6.50 -20.88 -12.60
C SER A 199 7.86 -20.35 -12.13
N GLU A 200 8.89 -21.17 -12.35
CA GLU A 200 10.28 -20.77 -12.14
C GLU A 200 10.67 -19.57 -13.02
N ASP A 201 10.10 -19.44 -14.23
CA ASP A 201 10.38 -18.32 -15.14
C ASP A 201 9.94 -16.98 -14.55
N CYS A 202 8.74 -16.92 -13.96
CA CYS A 202 8.28 -15.71 -13.27
C CYS A 202 9.14 -15.43 -12.02
N GLN A 203 9.51 -16.45 -11.24
CA GLN A 203 10.41 -16.25 -10.10
C GLN A 203 11.78 -15.74 -10.54
N ASN A 204 12.36 -16.33 -11.58
CA ASN A 204 13.64 -15.92 -12.17
C ASN A 204 13.56 -14.50 -12.74
N TYR A 205 12.45 -14.14 -13.37
CA TYR A 205 12.21 -12.78 -13.87
C TYR A 205 12.13 -11.76 -12.73
N LEU A 206 11.46 -12.09 -11.64
CA LEU A 206 11.40 -11.24 -10.44
C LEU A 206 12.79 -11.08 -9.83
N ILE A 207 13.50 -12.19 -9.65
CA ILE A 207 14.89 -12.19 -9.16
C ILE A 207 15.76 -11.32 -10.07
N TYR A 208 15.61 -11.41 -11.40
CA TYR A 208 16.39 -10.61 -12.34
C TYR A 208 15.97 -9.13 -12.37
N ASN A 209 14.70 -8.76 -12.22
CA ASN A 209 14.28 -7.36 -12.38
C ASN A 209 14.22 -6.59 -11.07
N ILE A 210 13.68 -7.20 -10.01
CA ILE A 210 13.83 -6.69 -8.65
C ILE A 210 15.32 -6.71 -8.31
N GLY A 211 16.01 -7.77 -8.76
CA GLY A 211 17.44 -7.94 -8.58
C GLY A 211 18.38 -7.53 -9.71
N TYR A 212 18.05 -6.46 -10.44
CA TYR A 212 19.07 -5.71 -11.18
C TYR A 212 19.00 -4.20 -10.88
N GLN A 213 17.82 -3.67 -10.50
CA GLN A 213 17.70 -2.27 -10.07
C GLN A 213 17.97 -2.05 -8.57
N GLN A 214 17.81 -3.07 -7.72
CA GLN A 214 18.23 -2.99 -6.30
C GLN A 214 19.56 -3.73 -6.01
N PHE A 215 20.04 -4.55 -6.94
CA PHE A 215 21.13 -5.52 -6.73
C PHE A 215 22.53 -5.06 -7.18
N GLN A 216 22.81 -3.76 -7.09
CA GLN A 216 24.17 -3.42 -6.67
C GLN A 216 24.36 -3.58 -5.15
N ALA A 217 23.29 -3.89 -4.40
CA ALA A 217 23.39 -4.35 -3.03
C ALA A 217 22.51 -5.60 -2.82
N SER A 218 23.14 -6.71 -2.41
CA SER A 218 22.54 -7.83 -1.67
C SER A 218 21.39 -8.66 -2.30
N PHE A 219 21.70 -9.59 -3.21
CA PHE A 219 21.53 -11.01 -2.83
C PHE A 219 22.92 -11.59 -2.65
N ILE A 220 23.41 -11.47 -1.43
CA ILE A 220 24.32 -12.45 -0.91
C ILE A 220 23.35 -13.56 -0.46
N GLU A 221 23.42 -14.74 -1.06
CA GLU A 221 22.91 -15.98 -0.43
C GLU A 221 23.18 -15.86 1.08
N TYR A 222 22.23 -16.09 1.98
CA TYR A 222 22.52 -15.93 3.41
C TYR A 222 23.72 -16.82 3.77
N ILE A 223 24.88 -16.19 3.92
CA ILE A 223 26.13 -16.81 4.35
C ILE A 223 26.11 -16.61 5.86
N PRO A 224 25.92 -17.66 6.68
CA PRO A 224 25.93 -17.54 8.14
C PRO A 224 27.17 -16.81 8.65
N GLU A 225 28.30 -16.90 7.97
CA GLU A 225 29.55 -16.20 8.29
C GLU A 225 29.45 -14.67 8.19
N ASN A 226 28.47 -14.13 7.46
CA ASN A 226 28.18 -12.70 7.32
C ASN A 226 27.08 -12.19 8.26
N ASP A 227 26.44 -13.08 9.01
CA ASP A 227 25.50 -12.72 10.08
C ASP A 227 26.24 -11.96 11.18
N TYR A 228 25.74 -10.77 11.54
CA TYR A 228 26.38 -9.92 12.54
C TYR A 228 26.57 -10.66 13.88
N LEU A 229 25.67 -11.54 14.29
CA LEU A 229 25.82 -12.34 15.51
C LEU A 229 26.94 -13.36 15.36
N ASN A 230 27.09 -13.97 14.19
CA ASN A 230 28.20 -14.91 13.95
C ASN A 230 29.53 -14.19 13.87
N ILE A 231 29.59 -13.01 13.24
CA ILE A 231 30.78 -12.15 13.22
C ILE A 231 31.17 -11.79 14.65
N ILE A 232 30.25 -11.23 15.43
CA ILE A 232 30.50 -10.80 16.81
C ILE A 232 30.97 -11.98 17.68
N ASN A 233 30.30 -13.13 17.58
CA ASN A 233 30.68 -14.34 18.32
C ASN A 233 32.03 -14.93 17.88
N THR A 234 32.35 -14.88 16.58
CA THR A 234 33.62 -15.36 16.04
C THR A 234 34.76 -14.51 16.55
N VAL A 235 34.60 -13.18 16.50
CA VAL A 235 35.62 -12.24 17.00
C VAL A 235 35.77 -12.34 18.51
N GLU A 236 34.69 -12.52 19.29
CA GLU A 236 34.74 -12.75 20.75
C GLU A 236 35.60 -13.96 21.12
N LYS A 237 35.48 -15.04 20.34
CA LYS A 237 36.20 -16.29 20.54
C LYS A 237 37.64 -16.22 20.06
N SER A 238 37.93 -15.47 19.00
CA SER A 238 39.25 -15.41 18.38
C SER A 238 40.16 -14.31 18.94
N THR A 239 39.61 -13.20 19.45
CA THR A 239 40.39 -12.09 19.98
C THR A 239 41.14 -12.50 21.25
N LYS A 240 42.41 -12.08 21.35
CA LYS A 240 43.22 -12.26 22.57
C LYS A 240 43.24 -11.00 23.44
N ILE A 241 42.67 -9.90 22.95
CA ILE A 241 42.67 -8.61 23.65
C ILE A 241 41.49 -8.56 24.63
N LEU A 242 41.81 -8.51 25.93
CA LEU A 242 40.80 -8.52 27.00
C LEU A 242 39.81 -7.35 26.91
N ALA A 243 40.30 -6.17 26.52
CA ALA A 243 39.46 -4.98 26.36
C ALA A 243 38.43 -5.16 25.22
N CYS A 244 38.88 -5.67 24.06
CA CYS A 244 38.01 -6.02 22.94
C CYS A 244 36.94 -7.05 23.35
N LYS A 245 37.34 -8.12 24.04
CA LYS A 245 36.43 -9.15 24.55
C LYS A 245 35.38 -8.59 25.51
N THR A 246 35.78 -7.64 26.36
CA THR A 246 34.88 -6.99 27.33
C THR A 246 33.85 -6.12 26.61
N THR A 247 34.29 -5.34 25.61
CA THR A 247 33.40 -4.53 24.76
C THR A 247 32.39 -5.40 24.01
N ILE A 248 32.85 -6.49 23.38
CA ILE A 248 31.99 -7.42 22.65
C ILE A 248 30.95 -8.08 23.58
N LYS A 249 31.36 -8.52 24.77
CA LYS A 249 30.40 -9.08 25.75
C LYS A 249 29.37 -8.06 26.22
N GLY A 250 29.77 -6.81 26.41
CA GLY A 250 28.85 -5.71 26.70
C GLY A 250 27.81 -5.54 25.59
N LEU A 251 28.25 -5.60 24.33
CA LEU A 251 27.38 -5.51 23.16
C LEU A 251 26.40 -6.69 23.06
N ILE A 252 26.89 -7.92 23.20
CA ILE A 252 26.04 -9.13 23.13
C ILE A 252 24.90 -9.05 24.15
N ASN A 253 25.15 -8.53 25.35
CA ASN A 253 24.13 -8.39 26.40
C ASN A 253 23.07 -7.32 26.08
N CYS A 254 23.35 -6.43 25.13
CA CYS A 254 22.45 -5.35 24.71
C CYS A 254 21.68 -5.66 23.43
N LEU A 255 22.17 -6.60 22.62
CA LEU A 255 21.62 -6.93 21.32
C LEU A 255 20.56 -8.03 21.42
N ILE A 256 19.64 -8.03 20.46
CA ILE A 256 18.63 -9.07 20.32
C ILE A 256 19.26 -10.26 19.59
N ASP A 257 19.23 -11.45 20.20
CA ASP A 257 19.48 -12.71 19.47
C ASP A 257 18.19 -13.13 18.76
N TYR A 258 18.11 -12.81 17.47
CA TYR A 258 16.96 -13.10 16.64
C TYR A 258 16.96 -14.55 16.12
N ARG A 259 18.04 -15.32 16.34
CA ARG A 259 18.17 -16.71 15.88
C ARG A 259 17.50 -17.70 16.81
N ASP A 260 17.29 -17.33 18.07
CA ASP A 260 16.56 -18.13 19.06
C ASP A 260 15.03 -18.01 18.81
N SER A 261 14.63 -18.50 17.64
CA SER A 261 13.39 -18.16 16.94
C SER A 261 12.14 -18.92 17.44
N ASP A 262 12.30 -19.91 18.31
CA ASP A 262 11.18 -20.78 18.70
C ASP A 262 10.40 -20.32 19.94
N SER A 263 10.97 -19.43 20.75
CA SER A 263 10.26 -18.67 21.79
C SER A 263 11.16 -17.58 22.36
N LEU A 264 10.91 -16.31 22.01
CA LEU A 264 11.37 -15.19 22.82
C LEU A 264 10.37 -15.02 23.97
N PRO A 265 10.63 -15.49 25.20
CA PRO A 265 9.61 -15.59 26.25
C PRO A 265 9.17 -14.21 26.78
N ASP A 266 9.98 -13.18 26.55
CA ASP A 266 9.72 -11.82 27.02
C ASP A 266 10.35 -10.77 26.09
N TYR A 267 9.77 -10.61 24.89
CA TYR A 267 10.17 -9.61 23.91
C TYR A 267 10.24 -8.17 24.49
N ASN A 268 9.33 -7.83 25.42
CA ASN A 268 9.33 -6.53 26.09
C ASN A 268 10.62 -6.32 26.86
N LYS A 269 11.04 -7.30 27.66
CA LYS A 269 12.27 -7.23 28.44
C LYS A 269 13.52 -7.08 27.57
N TYR A 270 13.57 -7.72 26.40
CA TYR A 270 14.67 -7.51 25.45
C TYR A 270 14.72 -6.07 24.96
N CYS A 271 13.58 -5.55 24.52
CA CYS A 271 13.51 -4.16 24.09
C CYS A 271 13.76 -3.16 25.22
N ASP A 272 13.38 -3.46 26.45
CA ASP A 272 13.67 -2.63 27.62
C ASP A 272 15.17 -2.66 27.96
N THR A 273 15.81 -3.80 27.78
CA THR A 273 17.27 -3.95 27.95
C THR A 273 18.00 -3.17 26.87
N PHE A 274 17.65 -3.34 25.59
CA PHE A 274 18.22 -2.60 24.46
C PHE A 274 18.02 -1.08 24.63
N ASN A 275 16.82 -0.64 25.02
CA ASN A 275 16.51 0.77 25.26
C ASN A 275 17.01 1.30 26.61
N SER A 276 17.67 0.48 27.44
CA SER A 276 18.22 0.94 28.72
C SER A 276 19.30 2.00 28.51
N GLN A 277 19.47 2.89 29.49
CA GLN A 277 20.53 3.90 29.45
C GLN A 277 21.92 3.25 29.28
N ASN A 278 22.16 2.16 30.02
CA ASN A 278 23.41 1.40 29.94
C ASN A 278 23.67 0.85 28.52
N CYS A 279 22.67 0.27 27.86
CA CYS A 279 22.87 -0.25 26.51
C CYS A 279 23.03 0.85 25.46
N ARG A 280 22.32 1.98 25.61
CA ARG A 280 22.53 3.15 24.77
C ARG A 280 23.96 3.70 24.90
N GLU A 281 24.50 3.78 26.11
CA GLU A 281 25.89 4.18 26.34
C GLU A 281 26.88 3.18 25.73
N ILE A 282 26.66 1.87 25.92
CA ILE A 282 27.50 0.82 25.33
C ILE A 282 27.49 0.89 23.79
N LEU A 283 26.32 1.05 23.16
CA LEU A 283 26.18 1.11 21.70
C LEU A 283 26.77 2.39 21.10
N ASN A 284 26.53 3.55 21.74
CA ASN A 284 27.10 4.82 21.30
C ASN A 284 28.64 4.84 21.43
N ASP A 285 29.17 4.22 22.48
CA ASP A 285 30.62 4.12 22.69
C ASP A 285 31.29 3.02 21.89
N ALA A 286 30.51 2.06 21.37
CA ALA A 286 31.02 0.84 20.74
C ALA A 286 32.05 1.14 19.65
N GLN A 287 31.74 2.10 18.78
CA GLN A 287 32.61 2.51 17.67
C GLN A 287 33.95 3.09 18.13
N SER A 288 33.99 3.72 19.31
CA SER A 288 35.24 4.22 19.88
C SER A 288 36.05 3.09 20.55
N LYS A 289 35.36 2.17 21.24
CA LYS A 289 35.96 1.05 21.98
C LYS A 289 36.47 -0.08 21.09
N ILE A 290 35.90 -0.28 19.89
CA ILE A 290 36.42 -1.27 18.94
C ILE A 290 37.82 -0.92 18.40
N LYS A 291 38.29 0.33 18.57
CA LYS A 291 39.67 0.70 18.24
C LYS A 291 40.71 -0.03 19.10
N GLU A 292 40.26 -0.58 20.23
CA GLU A 292 41.06 -1.41 21.13
C GLU A 292 41.13 -2.88 20.67
N CYS A 293 40.36 -3.28 19.63
CA CYS A 293 40.43 -4.60 19.02
C CYS A 293 41.57 -4.70 18.00
N GLU A 294 41.92 -5.94 17.60
CA GLU A 294 42.88 -6.17 16.52
C GLU A 294 42.45 -5.43 15.24
N LYS A 295 43.39 -4.77 14.56
CA LYS A 295 43.13 -3.89 13.42
C LYS A 295 42.26 -4.55 12.33
N ASP A 296 42.52 -5.83 12.05
CA ASP A 296 41.80 -6.60 11.03
C ASP A 296 40.34 -6.88 11.42
N ASN A 297 40.03 -6.88 12.72
CA ASN A 297 38.68 -7.07 13.24
C ASN A 297 37.88 -5.76 13.35
N GLN A 298 38.54 -4.58 13.33
CA GLN A 298 37.88 -3.30 13.62
C GLN A 298 36.79 -2.97 12.59
N THR A 299 37.09 -3.10 11.30
CA THR A 299 36.12 -2.80 10.22
C THR A 299 34.97 -3.80 10.22
N ILE A 300 35.27 -5.08 10.41
CA ILE A 300 34.28 -6.16 10.42
C ILE A 300 33.34 -6.00 11.64
N LEU A 301 33.89 -5.72 12.82
CA LEU A 301 33.12 -5.42 14.02
C LEU A 301 32.30 -4.14 13.88
N SER A 302 32.87 -3.08 13.30
CA SER A 302 32.17 -1.81 13.10
C SER A 302 30.91 -2.00 12.27
N ASN A 303 31.01 -2.74 11.16
CA ASN A 303 29.89 -3.06 10.30
C ASN A 303 28.87 -3.94 11.04
N ALA A 304 29.32 -5.01 11.70
CA ALA A 304 28.45 -5.91 12.44
C ALA A 304 27.68 -5.19 13.57
N ILE A 305 28.33 -4.27 14.29
CA ILE A 305 27.68 -3.49 15.37
C ILE A 305 26.64 -2.53 14.80
N THR A 306 26.94 -1.85 13.70
CA THR A 306 25.98 -0.97 13.01
C THR A 306 24.76 -1.78 12.58
N SER A 307 24.97 -2.89 11.87
CA SER A 307 23.87 -3.77 11.46
C SER A 307 23.07 -4.32 12.65
N ALA A 308 23.75 -4.71 13.73
CA ALA A 308 23.08 -5.20 14.94
C ALA A 308 22.22 -4.13 15.61
N ASN A 309 22.71 -2.89 15.65
CA ASN A 309 21.99 -1.75 16.19
C ASN A 309 20.79 -1.39 15.32
N ASP A 310 20.95 -1.36 14.00
CA ASP A 310 19.87 -1.05 13.05
C ASP A 310 18.77 -2.11 13.15
N ILE A 311 19.14 -3.40 13.15
CA ILE A 311 18.19 -4.51 13.30
C ILE A 311 17.51 -4.50 14.68
N SER A 312 18.26 -4.24 15.76
CA SER A 312 17.65 -4.14 17.10
C SER A 312 16.70 -2.93 17.21
N ASN A 313 17.04 -1.81 16.57
CA ASN A 313 16.16 -0.67 16.44
C ASN A 313 14.89 -1.05 15.68
N LEU A 314 15.00 -1.76 14.53
CA LEU A 314 13.87 -2.26 13.72
C LEU A 314 12.81 -2.96 14.59
N PHE A 315 13.27 -3.74 15.57
CA PHE A 315 12.41 -4.53 16.46
C PHE A 315 11.96 -3.81 17.73
N CYS A 316 12.72 -2.84 18.24
CA CYS A 316 12.50 -2.27 19.57
C CYS A 316 12.19 -0.78 19.61
N TYR A 317 11.94 -0.17 18.44
CA TYR A 317 11.62 1.25 18.38
C TYR A 317 10.33 1.59 19.13
N ARG A 318 10.44 2.63 19.97
CA ARG A 318 9.35 3.23 20.74
C ARG A 318 9.16 4.68 20.29
N SER A 319 7.91 5.10 20.25
CA SER A 319 7.55 6.46 19.93
C SER A 319 7.86 7.43 21.07
N LYS A 320 7.66 8.73 20.84
CA LYS A 320 7.89 9.78 21.86
C LYS A 320 7.10 9.56 23.15
N ASN A 321 5.98 8.83 23.08
CA ASN A 321 5.14 8.52 24.24
C ASN A 321 5.60 7.25 24.99
N GLY A 322 6.72 6.66 24.58
CA GLY A 322 7.25 5.42 25.16
C GLY A 322 6.55 4.14 24.68
N GLU A 323 5.57 4.24 23.79
CA GLU A 323 4.85 3.09 23.22
C GLU A 323 5.60 2.46 22.06
N PHE A 324 5.55 1.13 21.92
CA PHE A 324 6.11 0.48 20.72
C PHE A 324 5.37 0.92 19.45
N CYS A 325 6.15 1.22 18.41
CA CYS A 325 5.60 1.43 17.08
C CYS A 325 5.04 0.10 16.50
N PRO A 326 4.21 0.17 15.44
CA PRO A 326 3.41 -0.96 14.99
C PRO A 326 4.24 -2.16 14.56
N ILE A 327 5.36 -1.87 13.88
CA ILE A 327 6.32 -2.87 13.41
C ILE A 327 6.84 -3.70 14.58
N SER A 328 7.36 -3.03 15.61
CA SER A 328 7.82 -3.64 16.86
C SER A 328 6.72 -4.49 17.52
N LYS A 329 5.45 -4.02 17.50
CA LYS A 329 4.29 -4.76 18.04
C LYS A 329 3.93 -6.00 17.21
N ILE A 330 4.08 -5.95 15.88
CA ILE A 330 3.88 -7.10 14.99
C ILE A 330 4.91 -8.18 15.29
N PHE A 331 6.20 -7.81 15.35
CA PHE A 331 7.27 -8.76 15.69
C PHE A 331 7.10 -9.35 17.08
N GLN A 332 6.80 -8.51 18.07
CA GLN A 332 6.47 -8.96 19.42
C GLN A 332 5.39 -10.05 19.39
N LYS A 333 4.23 -9.81 18.77
CA LYS A 333 3.13 -10.78 18.81
C LYS A 333 3.42 -12.04 17.97
N SER A 334 4.05 -11.89 16.81
CA SER A 334 4.42 -13.02 15.95
C SER A 334 5.34 -14.00 16.67
N LYS A 335 6.37 -13.49 17.36
CA LYS A 335 7.40 -14.30 18.03
C LYS A 335 7.03 -14.75 19.45
N THR A 336 6.26 -13.95 20.19
CA THR A 336 5.92 -14.26 21.61
C THR A 336 4.66 -15.12 21.74
N VAL A 337 3.70 -15.02 20.81
CA VAL A 337 2.35 -15.61 21.00
C VAL A 337 2.02 -16.70 19.97
N LYS A 338 2.81 -16.87 18.89
CA LYS A 338 2.53 -17.78 17.76
C LYS A 338 1.06 -17.69 17.28
N LYS A 339 0.43 -16.53 17.44
CA LYS A 339 -0.93 -16.26 16.97
C LYS A 339 -0.84 -15.73 15.55
N ASP A 340 -1.73 -16.21 14.69
CA ASP A 340 -1.92 -15.61 13.38
C ASP A 340 -2.15 -14.11 13.54
N ILE A 341 -1.37 -13.33 12.79
CA ILE A 341 -1.44 -11.87 12.69
C ILE A 341 -2.65 -11.46 11.84
N SER A 342 -3.72 -12.26 11.87
CA SER A 342 -5.00 -12.05 11.18
C SER A 342 -6.06 -11.45 12.11
N SER A 343 -5.74 -11.19 13.39
CA SER A 343 -6.72 -10.67 14.33
C SER A 343 -7.03 -9.19 14.04
N SER A 344 -8.33 -8.86 14.05
CA SER A 344 -8.91 -7.52 13.94
C SER A 344 -8.34 -6.47 14.92
N GLU A 345 -7.46 -6.88 15.84
CA GLU A 345 -6.75 -6.00 16.77
C GLU A 345 -5.67 -5.15 16.10
N PHE A 346 -4.99 -5.65 15.06
CA PHE A 346 -3.97 -4.90 14.31
C PHE A 346 -4.57 -3.88 13.34
N TYR A 347 -5.78 -4.16 12.88
CA TYR A 347 -6.54 -3.35 11.95
C TYR A 347 -7.55 -2.43 12.65
N ASN A 348 -7.47 -2.34 13.98
CA ASN A 348 -8.35 -1.47 14.75
C ASN A 348 -8.14 -0.02 14.31
N LEU A 349 -9.23 0.63 13.88
CA LEU A 349 -9.21 2.00 13.38
C LEU A 349 -8.59 2.99 14.39
N ASN A 350 -8.82 2.81 15.70
CA ASN A 350 -8.26 3.67 16.73
C ASN A 350 -6.72 3.55 16.82
N LEU A 351 -6.21 2.35 16.56
CA LEU A 351 -4.79 2.06 16.55
C LEU A 351 -4.14 2.61 15.27
N LEU A 352 -4.77 2.41 14.12
CA LEU A 352 -4.33 2.98 12.84
C LEU A 352 -4.35 4.52 12.85
N GLN A 353 -5.35 5.11 13.50
CA GLN A 353 -5.42 6.56 13.74
C GLN A 353 -4.25 7.07 14.60
N SER A 354 -3.87 6.36 15.66
CA SER A 354 -2.75 6.80 16.50
C SER A 354 -1.42 6.75 15.74
N TYR A 355 -1.22 5.77 14.87
CA TYR A 355 -0.04 5.67 14.01
C TYR A 355 0.02 6.79 12.97
N CYS A 356 -1.14 7.17 12.43
CA CYS A 356 -1.25 8.27 11.51
C CYS A 356 -0.84 9.62 12.14
N LEU A 357 -1.16 9.82 13.42
CA LEU A 357 -0.89 11.04 14.18
C LEU A 357 0.53 11.08 14.78
N ASP A 358 1.17 9.93 14.98
CA ASP A 358 2.54 9.83 15.46
C ASP A 358 3.53 9.89 14.28
N ASN A 359 3.96 11.11 13.93
CA ASN A 359 4.92 11.33 12.83
C ASN A 359 6.23 10.55 13.00
N SER A 360 6.66 10.30 14.25
CA SER A 360 7.89 9.53 14.49
C SER A 360 7.69 8.05 14.17
N CYS A 361 6.58 7.44 14.59
CA CYS A 361 6.24 6.07 14.17
C CYS A 361 5.98 5.99 12.66
N SER A 362 5.28 6.97 12.07
CA SER A 362 4.97 6.95 10.64
C SER A 362 6.22 6.94 9.77
N GLN A 363 7.14 7.86 10.02
CA GLN A 363 8.41 7.92 9.28
C GLN A 363 9.20 6.62 9.47
N TYR A 364 9.25 6.15 10.72
CA TYR A 364 9.93 4.92 11.07
C TYR A 364 9.33 3.70 10.34
N ILE A 365 8.02 3.65 10.12
CA ILE A 365 7.37 2.53 9.40
C ILE A 365 7.80 2.49 7.95
N ASP A 366 7.87 3.63 7.27
CA ASP A 366 8.32 3.69 5.88
C ASP A 366 9.81 3.30 5.75
N GLU A 367 10.67 3.81 6.64
CA GLU A 367 12.11 3.50 6.64
C GLU A 367 12.37 2.03 7.00
N SER A 368 11.65 1.50 7.98
CA SER A 368 11.82 0.13 8.47
C SER A 368 11.22 -0.93 7.55
N TYR A 369 10.18 -0.60 6.79
CA TYR A 369 9.56 -1.53 5.84
C TYR A 369 10.57 -2.06 4.84
N ILE A 370 11.45 -1.19 4.33
CA ILE A 370 12.52 -1.56 3.39
C ILE A 370 13.47 -2.57 4.05
N GLY A 371 14.00 -2.23 5.23
CA GLY A 371 14.94 -3.10 5.94
C GLY A 371 14.33 -4.46 6.31
N ILE A 372 13.06 -4.51 6.69
CA ILE A 372 12.37 -5.77 7.01
C ILE A 372 12.08 -6.59 5.75
N TYR A 373 11.74 -5.93 4.64
CA TYR A 373 11.57 -6.59 3.36
C TYR A 373 12.88 -7.26 2.90
N ASP A 374 14.01 -6.59 3.11
CA ASP A 374 15.33 -7.15 2.83
C ASP A 374 15.62 -8.39 3.69
N LEU A 375 15.32 -8.32 4.99
CA LEU A 375 15.45 -9.47 5.92
C LEU A 375 14.55 -10.65 5.53
N TYR A 376 13.34 -10.39 5.04
CA TYR A 376 12.43 -11.43 4.52
C TYR A 376 12.98 -12.08 3.26
N ASN A 377 13.49 -11.30 2.31
CA ASN A 377 14.02 -11.82 1.05
C ASN A 377 15.27 -12.68 1.22
N ILE A 378 16.11 -12.38 2.22
CA ILE A 378 17.28 -13.23 2.56
C ILE A 378 16.92 -14.42 3.46
N GLY A 379 15.64 -14.62 3.74
CA GLY A 379 15.16 -15.76 4.53
C GLY A 379 15.52 -15.68 6.02
N LEU A 380 15.67 -14.48 6.58
CA LEU A 380 15.77 -14.31 8.05
C LEU A 380 14.40 -14.10 8.71
N ILE A 381 13.41 -13.67 7.94
CA ILE A 381 12.00 -13.60 8.33
C ILE A 381 11.23 -14.50 7.38
N HIS A 382 10.40 -15.39 7.90
CA HIS A 382 9.69 -16.40 7.09
C HIS A 382 8.18 -16.23 7.12
N GLU A 383 7.66 -15.34 7.95
CA GLU A 383 6.24 -15.20 8.20
C GLU A 383 5.57 -14.24 7.19
N ASP A 384 4.86 -14.79 6.21
CA ASP A 384 4.06 -14.02 5.24
C ASP A 384 3.02 -13.10 5.91
N SER A 385 2.53 -13.50 7.08
CA SER A 385 1.61 -12.71 7.90
C SER A 385 2.25 -11.42 8.41
N VAL A 386 3.55 -11.44 8.76
CA VAL A 386 4.30 -10.23 9.16
C VAL A 386 4.35 -9.26 7.98
N MET A 387 4.73 -9.74 6.80
CA MET A 387 4.85 -8.91 5.60
C MET A 387 3.50 -8.33 5.16
N SER A 388 2.44 -9.13 5.22
CA SER A 388 1.08 -8.71 4.87
C SER A 388 0.56 -7.62 5.83
N SER A 389 0.79 -7.76 7.14
CA SER A 389 0.40 -6.76 8.13
C SER A 389 1.22 -5.47 8.00
N LEU A 390 2.52 -5.56 7.73
CA LEU A 390 3.38 -4.40 7.51
C LEU A 390 2.96 -3.60 6.28
N LYS A 391 2.70 -4.29 5.15
CA LYS A 391 2.20 -3.66 3.93
C LYS A 391 0.89 -2.93 4.20
N TYR A 392 -0.07 -3.58 4.84
CA TYR A 392 -1.35 -2.96 5.16
C TYR A 392 -1.20 -1.67 5.99
N ILE A 393 -0.37 -1.69 7.05
CA ILE A 393 -0.18 -0.53 7.92
C ILE A 393 0.46 0.62 7.15
N ARG A 394 1.46 0.31 6.31
CA ARG A 394 2.12 1.29 5.44
C ARG A 394 1.14 1.90 4.44
N ASP A 395 0.35 1.07 3.76
CA ASP A 395 -0.66 1.51 2.79
C ASP A 395 -1.71 2.41 3.48
N TYR A 396 -2.14 2.06 4.69
CA TYR A 396 -3.05 2.90 5.47
C TYR A 396 -2.43 4.26 5.84
N ILE A 397 -1.17 4.29 6.27
CA ILE A 397 -0.47 5.54 6.62
C ILE A 397 -0.32 6.46 5.41
N ASN A 398 -0.11 5.87 4.23
CA ASN A 398 0.00 6.61 2.97
C ASN A 398 -1.37 6.92 2.33
N SER A 399 -2.47 6.41 2.90
CA SER A 399 -3.81 6.57 2.35
C SER A 399 -4.36 8.00 2.52
N PRO A 400 -5.33 8.40 1.67
CA PRO A 400 -6.09 9.63 1.85
C PRO A 400 -6.80 9.73 3.20
N ASP A 401 -7.19 8.60 3.80
CA ASP A 401 -7.86 8.58 5.11
C ASP A 401 -6.92 9.03 6.22
N CYS A 402 -5.67 8.57 6.23
CA CYS A 402 -4.67 9.07 7.16
C CYS A 402 -4.36 10.56 6.93
N ASN A 403 -4.22 10.99 5.67
CA ASN A 403 -4.04 12.41 5.36
C ASN A 403 -5.21 13.27 5.86
N ARG A 404 -6.45 12.78 5.75
CA ARG A 404 -7.63 13.43 6.32
C ARG A 404 -7.56 13.51 7.84
N ILE A 405 -7.16 12.43 8.53
CA ILE A 405 -6.96 12.39 9.98
C ILE A 405 -5.93 13.45 10.42
N ARG A 406 -4.75 13.48 9.78
CA ARG A 406 -3.69 14.49 10.04
C ARG A 406 -4.21 15.91 9.87
N SER A 407 -4.93 16.16 8.78
CA SER A 407 -5.46 17.50 8.46
C SER A 407 -6.52 17.97 9.46
N ASN A 408 -7.36 17.06 9.95
CA ASN A 408 -8.40 17.38 10.94
C ASN A 408 -7.80 17.60 12.34
N TYR A 409 -6.78 16.83 12.70
CA TYR A 409 -6.10 16.99 13.98
C TYR A 409 -5.28 18.28 14.05
N GLY A 410 -4.56 18.63 12.98
CA GLY A 410 -3.82 19.89 12.88
C GLY A 410 -4.72 21.13 12.94
N LYS A 411 -5.96 21.04 12.45
CA LYS A 411 -6.98 22.10 12.61
C LYS A 411 -7.42 22.26 14.06
N ASN A 412 -7.56 21.17 14.83
CA ASN A 412 -7.95 21.22 16.23
C ASN A 412 -6.83 21.76 17.15
N GLU A 413 -5.56 21.39 16.92
CA GLU A 413 -4.42 21.99 17.67
C GLU A 413 -4.28 23.50 17.42
N SER A 414 -4.59 23.95 16.19
CA SER A 414 -4.58 25.38 15.87
C SER A 414 -5.71 26.16 16.55
N GLN A 415 -6.83 25.50 16.87
CA GLN A 415 -7.90 26.07 17.68
C GLN A 415 -7.58 26.06 19.18
N GLU A 416 -6.83 25.07 19.69
CA GLU A 416 -6.35 25.10 21.09
C GLU A 416 -5.32 26.22 21.32
N LYS A 417 -4.47 26.53 20.33
CA LYS A 417 -3.58 27.71 20.41
C LYS A 417 -4.33 29.04 20.39
N SER A 418 -5.58 29.10 19.94
CA SER A 418 -6.44 30.30 20.04
C SER A 418 -6.91 30.58 21.48
N TYR A 419 -6.86 29.60 22.39
CA TYR A 419 -7.22 29.83 23.80
C TYR A 419 -6.15 30.63 24.55
N SER A 420 -4.88 30.57 24.15
CA SER A 420 -3.80 31.33 24.81
C SER A 420 -3.94 32.84 24.59
N VAL A 421 -4.42 33.27 23.41
CA VAL A 421 -4.64 34.70 23.12
C VAL A 421 -5.81 35.24 23.94
N LYS A 422 -6.90 34.48 24.08
CA LYS A 422 -8.04 34.87 24.95
C LYS A 422 -7.65 34.92 26.42
N GLN A 423 -6.87 33.95 26.91
CA GLN A 423 -6.36 33.95 28.28
C GLN A 423 -5.38 35.11 28.52
N TYR A 424 -4.50 35.41 27.57
CA TYR A 424 -3.59 36.55 27.64
C TYR A 424 -4.34 37.89 27.70
N ILE A 425 -5.38 38.07 26.87
CA ILE A 425 -6.25 39.26 26.92
C ILE A 425 -6.96 39.34 28.28
N PHE A 426 -7.47 38.23 28.80
CA PHE A 426 -8.15 38.20 30.10
C PHE A 426 -7.19 38.53 31.26
N SER A 427 -5.94 38.04 31.22
CA SER A 427 -4.89 38.38 32.19
C SER A 427 -4.49 39.85 32.14
N LEU A 428 -4.41 40.45 30.95
CA LEU A 428 -4.16 41.89 30.78
C LEU A 428 -5.30 42.75 31.36
N TYR A 429 -6.55 42.35 31.15
CA TYR A 429 -7.70 43.03 31.75
C TYR A 429 -7.66 42.95 33.29
N LEU A 430 -7.31 41.79 33.85
CA LEU A 430 -7.15 41.65 35.31
C LEU A 430 -6.06 42.56 35.85
N ILE A 431 -4.90 42.65 35.18
CA ILE A 431 -3.82 43.56 35.59
C ILE A 431 -4.30 45.02 35.56
N PHE A 432 -5.00 45.44 34.50
CA PHE A 432 -5.54 46.79 34.39
C PHE A 432 -6.55 47.12 35.48
N ILE A 433 -7.47 46.19 35.78
CA ILE A 433 -8.44 46.35 36.86
C ILE A 433 -7.72 46.45 38.20
N THR A 434 -6.69 45.62 38.43
CA THR A 434 -5.92 45.64 39.68
C THR A 434 -5.22 46.99 39.84
N ILE A 435 -4.61 47.52 38.78
CA ILE A 435 -3.97 48.85 38.79
C ILE A 435 -4.99 49.95 39.09
N ILE A 436 -6.17 49.92 38.46
CA ILE A 436 -7.24 50.92 38.69
C ILE A 436 -7.74 50.85 40.13
N VAL A 437 -7.97 49.65 40.66
CA VAL A 437 -8.41 49.46 42.06
C VAL A 437 -7.33 49.93 43.03
N SER A 438 -6.06 49.55 42.80
CA SER A 438 -4.95 50.01 43.63
C SER A 438 -4.76 51.52 43.59
N TYR A 439 -4.92 52.15 42.41
CA TYR A 439 -4.81 53.60 42.27
C TYR A 439 -5.93 54.34 43.04
N ASN A 440 -7.17 53.85 42.98
CA ASN A 440 -8.30 54.42 43.73
C ASN A 440 -8.25 54.15 45.24
N PHE A 441 -7.38 53.25 45.72
CA PHE A 441 -7.16 53.03 47.15
C PHE A 441 -5.99 53.85 47.73
N LEU A 442 -5.11 54.36 46.86
CA LEU A 442 -3.94 55.15 47.24
C LEU A 442 -4.16 56.68 47.12
N HIS A 443 -5.27 57.09 46.50
CA HIS A 443 -5.79 58.45 46.46
C HIS A 443 -7.14 58.50 47.17
#